data_AF-B1J3B5-F1
#
_entry.id   AF-B1J3B5-F1
#
_cell.length_a   1.000
_cell.length_b   1.000
_cell.length_c   1.000
_cell.angle_alpha   90.00
_cell.angle_beta   90.00
_cell.angle_gamma   90.00
#
_symmetry.space_group_name_H-M   'P 1'
#
loop_
_entity.id
_entity.type
_entity.pdbx_description
1 polymer ?
#
loop_
_entity_poly.entity_id
_entity_poly.type
_entity_poly.pdbx_seq_one_letter_code
_entity_poly.pdbx_strand_id
1 'polypeptide(L)'
;MIRYVMLLACCTGITTAWAEDYPRQQPPALTATEALLRVQSSGEQASTRLQVQTARERDLSKQRWLETYKYAIPDFYRWTKMTESNN
;
A
#
# COMPACT_ATOMS: atom_id res chain seq x y z
N MET A 1 58.00 25.66 -19.30
CA MET A 1 57.04 25.10 -18.33
C MET A 1 55.71 25.86 -18.25
N ILE A 2 55.68 27.18 -18.44
CA ILE A 2 54.44 28.00 -18.40
C ILE A 2 53.37 27.58 -19.42
N ARG A 3 53.77 27.09 -20.61
CA ARG A 3 52.84 26.66 -21.66
C ARG A 3 52.03 25.40 -21.29
N TYR A 4 52.61 24.52 -20.48
CA TYR A 4 51.92 23.34 -19.96
C TYR A 4 51.00 23.69 -18.80
N VAL A 5 51.39 24.66 -17.95
CA VAL A 5 50.56 25.18 -16.86
C VAL A 5 49.30 25.87 -17.43
N MET A 6 49.41 26.59 -18.54
CA MET A 6 48.27 27.24 -19.19
C MET A 6 47.31 26.24 -19.86
N LEU A 7 47.84 25.16 -20.46
CA LEU A 7 47.03 24.06 -21.00
C LEU A 7 46.28 23.29 -19.90
N LEU A 8 46.94 23.02 -18.78
CA LEU A 8 46.36 22.31 -17.65
C LEU A 8 45.25 23.15 -16.96
N ALA A 9 45.44 24.47 -16.85
CA ALA A 9 44.42 25.39 -16.34
C ALA A 9 43.21 25.54 -17.27
N CYS A 10 43.40 25.44 -18.59
CA CYS A 10 42.31 25.46 -19.57
C CYS A 10 41.45 24.19 -19.48
N CYS A 11 42.08 23.02 -19.27
CA CYS A 11 41.36 21.75 -19.16
C CYS A 11 40.52 21.63 -17.87
N THR A 12 40.91 22.30 -16.77
CA THR A 12 40.13 22.28 -15.51
C THR A 12 38.92 23.21 -15.51
N GLY A 13 38.88 24.23 -16.38
CA GLY A 13 37.75 25.15 -16.48
C GLY A 13 36.53 24.55 -17.20
N ILE A 14 36.74 23.50 -18.01
CA ILE A 14 35.68 22.87 -18.82
C ILE A 14 34.79 21.95 -17.95
N THR A 15 35.34 21.37 -16.88
CA THR A 15 34.60 20.43 -16.02
C THR A 15 33.62 21.11 -15.06
N THR A 16 33.79 22.40 -14.75
CA THR A 16 32.84 23.14 -13.89
C THR A 16 31.67 23.71 -14.66
N ALA A 17 31.69 23.72 -16.00
CA ALA A 17 30.61 24.23 -16.83
C ALA A 17 29.46 23.24 -17.05
N TRP A 18 29.68 21.94 -16.79
CA TRP A 18 28.66 20.89 -16.91
C TRP A 18 28.09 20.42 -15.57
N ALA A 19 28.44 21.08 -14.47
CA ALA A 19 27.70 21.00 -13.21
C ALA A 19 26.55 22.02 -13.23
N GLU A 20 25.89 22.19 -14.38
CA GLU A 20 24.55 22.75 -14.38
C GLU A 20 23.68 21.71 -13.69
N ASP A 21 23.16 22.10 -12.53
CA ASP A 21 21.99 21.49 -11.94
C ASP A 21 20.89 21.49 -13.00
N TYR A 22 20.86 20.45 -13.85
CA TYR A 22 19.70 20.12 -14.65
C TYR A 22 18.52 20.20 -13.68
N PRO A 23 17.43 20.92 -14.00
CA PRO A 23 16.28 20.93 -13.12
C PRO A 23 15.89 19.47 -12.99
N ARG A 24 16.15 18.90 -11.81
CA ARG A 24 15.72 17.55 -11.47
C ARG A 24 14.24 17.59 -11.73
N GLN A 25 13.79 17.00 -12.84
CA GLN A 25 12.38 17.00 -13.22
C GLN A 25 11.66 16.54 -11.96
N GLN A 26 10.88 17.45 -11.36
CA GLN A 26 10.16 17.09 -10.16
C GLN A 26 9.34 15.88 -10.55
N PRO A 27 9.44 14.75 -9.80
CA PRO A 27 8.60 13.62 -10.09
C PRO A 27 7.16 14.13 -10.20
N PRO A 28 6.39 13.66 -11.20
CA PRO A 28 5.05 14.15 -11.44
C PRO A 28 4.29 14.17 -10.12
N ALA A 29 3.51 15.24 -9.89
CA ALA A 29 2.72 15.35 -8.68
C ALA A 29 1.92 14.05 -8.50
N LEU A 30 2.10 13.40 -7.34
CA LEU A 30 1.43 12.14 -7.03
C LEU A 30 -0.06 12.32 -7.23
N THR A 31 -0.64 11.44 -8.04
CA THR A 31 -2.10 11.40 -8.17
C THR A 31 -2.72 11.03 -6.82
N ALA A 32 -3.95 11.46 -6.56
CA ALA A 32 -4.65 11.10 -5.32
C ALA A 32 -4.70 9.57 -5.11
N THR A 33 -4.82 8.81 -6.21
CA THR A 33 -4.79 7.35 -6.21
C THR A 33 -3.44 6.79 -5.78
N GLU A 34 -2.33 7.30 -6.33
CA GLU A 34 -0.99 6.84 -5.94
C GLU A 34 -0.67 7.18 -4.48
N ALA A 35 -1.13 8.33 -4.00
CA ALA A 35 -1.00 8.70 -2.60
C ALA A 35 -1.75 7.70 -1.70
N LEU A 36 -2.97 7.29 -2.06
CA LEU A 36 -3.74 6.28 -1.31
C LEU A 36 -3.09 4.90 -1.36
N LEU A 37 -2.60 4.46 -2.53
CA LEU A 37 -1.89 3.17 -2.66
C LEU A 37 -0.64 3.14 -1.79
N ARG A 38 0.08 4.26 -1.70
CA ARG A 38 1.25 4.39 -0.82
C ARG A 38 0.86 4.28 0.65
N VAL A 39 -0.19 4.97 1.09
CA VAL A 39 -0.68 4.92 2.47
C VAL A 39 -1.20 3.52 2.85
N GLN A 40 -1.89 2.84 1.93
CA GLN A 40 -2.40 1.49 2.15
C GLN A 40 -1.26 0.47 2.31
N SER A 41 -0.23 0.55 1.45
CA SER A 41 0.91 -0.35 1.49
C SER A 41 1.89 -0.04 2.64
N SER A 42 2.00 1.22 3.06
CA SER A 42 2.92 1.60 4.14
C SER A 42 2.47 1.13 5.51
N GLY A 43 1.15 0.95 5.71
CA GLY A 43 0.59 0.62 7.02
C GLY A 43 0.78 1.74 8.06
N GLU A 44 1.22 2.93 7.67
CA GLU A 44 1.46 4.06 8.58
C GLU A 44 0.17 4.55 9.27
N GLN A 45 -0.99 4.29 8.67
CA GLN A 45 -2.29 4.59 9.26
C GLN A 45 -2.87 3.47 10.13
N ALA A 46 -2.12 2.39 10.37
CA ALA A 46 -2.53 1.36 11.31
C ALA A 46 -2.62 1.94 12.74
N SER A 47 -3.64 1.56 13.49
CA SER A 47 -3.79 1.97 14.89
C SER A 47 -2.60 1.46 15.72
N THR A 48 -1.90 2.37 16.38
CA THR A 48 -0.85 2.03 17.37
C THR A 48 -1.44 1.36 18.63
N ARG A 49 -2.73 1.55 18.90
CA ARG A 49 -3.39 0.96 20.05
C ARG A 49 -3.72 -0.51 19.77
N LEU A 50 -3.08 -1.40 20.52
CA LEU A 50 -3.40 -2.82 20.53
C LEU A 50 -4.81 -3.02 21.10
N GLN A 51 -5.68 -3.67 20.31
CA GLN A 51 -6.98 -4.10 20.78
C GLN A 51 -6.85 -5.44 21.50
N VAL A 52 -6.71 -5.40 22.82
CA VAL A 52 -6.68 -6.60 23.67
C VAL A 52 -8.10 -6.93 24.11
N GLN A 53 -8.57 -8.13 23.78
CA GLN A 53 -9.85 -8.62 24.29
C GLN A 53 -9.70 -9.03 25.76
N THR A 54 -10.57 -8.50 26.61
CA THR A 54 -10.67 -8.95 28.00
C THR A 54 -11.20 -10.38 28.08
N ALA A 55 -11.00 -11.07 29.21
CA ALA A 55 -11.56 -12.42 29.40
C ALA A 55 -13.08 -12.46 29.19
N ARG A 56 -13.80 -11.47 29.73
CA ARG A 56 -15.26 -11.33 29.57
C ARG A 56 -15.68 -11.20 28.11
N GLU A 57 -15.00 -10.36 27.33
CA GLU A 57 -15.32 -10.18 25.91
C GLU A 57 -15.07 -11.45 25.10
N ARG A 58 -13.99 -12.18 25.41
CA ARG A 58 -13.71 -13.49 24.80
C ARG A 58 -14.80 -14.52 25.12
N ASP A 59 -15.36 -14.51 26.32
CA ASP A 59 -16.41 -15.46 26.67
C ASP A 59 -17.75 -15.08 26.04
N LEU A 60 -18.07 -13.79 25.94
CA LEU A 60 -19.23 -13.30 25.20
C LEU A 60 -19.13 -13.61 23.69
N SER A 61 -17.94 -13.50 23.09
CA SER A 61 -17.75 -13.84 21.68
C SER A 61 -17.92 -15.34 21.44
N LYS A 62 -17.39 -16.20 22.31
CA LYS A 62 -17.64 -17.65 22.27
C LYS A 62 -19.13 -17.96 22.40
N GLN A 63 -19.82 -17.32 23.33
CA GLN A 63 -21.26 -17.52 23.48
C GLN A 63 -22.00 -17.16 22.18
N ARG A 64 -21.74 -15.98 21.60
CA ARG A 64 -22.36 -15.56 20.32
C ARG A 64 -22.08 -16.55 19.17
N TRP A 65 -20.89 -17.11 19.15
CA TRP A 65 -20.56 -18.14 18.16
C TRP A 65 -21.40 -19.40 18.35
N LEU A 66 -21.59 -19.87 19.58
CA LEU A 66 -22.48 -21.00 19.89
C LEU A 66 -23.96 -20.69 19.55
N GLU A 67 -24.40 -19.46 19.83
CA GLU A 67 -25.76 -19.00 19.51
C GLU A 67 -26.03 -19.00 17.99
N THR A 68 -24.99 -18.86 17.16
CA THR A 68 -25.14 -18.84 15.69
C THR A 68 -25.76 -20.13 15.15
N TYR A 69 -25.48 -21.28 15.79
CA TYR A 69 -26.02 -22.58 15.38
C TYR A 69 -27.49 -22.80 15.76
N LYS A 70 -28.09 -21.93 16.57
CA LYS A 70 -29.50 -22.05 16.96
C LYS A 70 -30.45 -21.68 15.82
N TYR A 71 -29.97 -20.90 14.86
CA TYR A 71 -30.80 -20.43 13.75
C TYR A 71 -30.68 -21.39 12.57
N ALA A 72 -31.82 -21.85 12.07
CA ALA A 72 -31.86 -22.60 10.83
C ALA A 72 -31.41 -21.70 9.66
N ILE A 73 -30.72 -22.30 8.69
CA ILE A 73 -30.38 -21.61 7.45
C ILE A 73 -31.71 -21.24 6.76
N PRO A 74 -31.93 -19.96 6.42
CA PRO A 74 -33.15 -19.53 5.73
C PRO A 74 -33.38 -20.33 4.45
N ASP A 75 -34.63 -20.63 4.13
CA ASP A 75 -34.98 -21.48 2.98
C ASP A 75 -34.51 -20.90 1.65
N PHE A 76 -34.34 -19.58 1.54
CA PHE A 76 -33.76 -18.91 0.38
C PHE A 76 -32.35 -19.42 0.02
N TYR A 77 -31.55 -19.81 1.01
CA TYR A 77 -30.18 -20.29 0.80
C TYR A 77 -30.10 -21.81 0.64
N ARG A 78 -31.23 -22.52 0.66
CA ARG A 78 -31.23 -23.96 0.38
C ARG A 78 -30.98 -24.15 -1.11
N TRP A 79 -29.95 -24.94 -1.42
CA TRP A 79 -29.68 -25.36 -2.79
C TRP A 79 -30.87 -26.16 -3.33
N THR A 80 -31.56 -25.63 -4.34
CA THR A 80 -32.51 -26.41 -5.15
C THR A 80 -31.73 -27.06 -6.29
N LYS A 81 -31.70 -28.40 -6.35
CA LYS A 81 -31.12 -29.10 -7.51
C LYS A 81 -32.02 -28.80 -8.70
N MET A 82 -31.56 -27.99 -9.66
CA MET A 82 -32.21 -27.87 -10.96
C MET A 82 -32.15 -29.25 -11.63
N THR A 83 -33.26 -29.98 -11.63
CA THR A 83 -33.40 -31.15 -12.49
C THR A 83 -33.75 -30.64 -13.88
N GLU A 84 -32.79 -30.62 -14.80
CA GLU A 84 -33.07 -30.36 -16.21
C GLU A 84 -34.01 -31.44 -16.75
N SER A 85 -35.25 -31.06 -17.04
CA SER A 85 -36.18 -31.86 -17.84
C SER A 85 -35.99 -31.45 -19.30
N ASN A 86 -35.10 -32.16 -20.01
CA ASN A 86 -35.03 -32.09 -21.46
C ASN A 86 -36.25 -32.83 -22.05
N ASN A 87 -37.08 -32.13 -22.81
CA ASN A 87 -38.05 -32.72 -23.73
C ASN A 87 -38.03 -31.93 -25.04
#